data_AF-R1C5J5-F1
#
_entry.id   AF-R1C5J5-F1
#
_cell.length_a   1.000
_cell.length_b   1.000
_cell.length_c   1.000
_cell.angle_alpha   90.00
_cell.angle_beta   90.00
_cell.angle_gamma   90.00
#
_symmetry.space_group_name_H-M   'P 1'
#
loop_
_entity.id
_entity.type
_entity.pdbx_description
1 polymer ?
#
loop_
_entity_poly.entity_id
_entity_poly.type
_entity_poly.pdbx_seq_one_letter_code
_entity_poly.pdbx_strand_id
1 'polypeptide(L)'
;LAEQLRRGVGHHHAGLSTEDKRLVEGAFHLSAPRPSPRSFVRACSRALHAGVNLPAHLVVLCNTCRYIAGGFKEYSQMDVLQMAGRAGRPQFDTSGTCVVMCRAEQSQVYRKMLAGECTIESELQKQLPAHLNSEIASQLYMSSTEAAAQWLRATYL
;
A
#
# COMPACT_ATOMS: atom_id res chain seq x y z
N LEU A 1 20.65 8.00 -11.75
CA LEU A 1 20.66 6.87 -10.78
C LEU A 1 22.06 6.56 -10.26
N ALA A 2 23.03 6.27 -11.14
CA ALA A 2 24.40 5.89 -10.75
C ALA A 2 25.09 6.86 -9.77
N GLU A 3 25.02 8.17 -10.02
CA GLU A 3 25.63 9.16 -9.12
C GLU A 3 24.97 9.20 -7.74
N GLN A 4 23.64 9.06 -7.69
CA GLN A 4 22.89 9.03 -6.43
C GLN A 4 23.24 7.77 -5.64
N LEU A 5 23.33 6.61 -6.30
CA LEU A 5 23.71 5.35 -5.67
C LEU A 5 25.13 5.39 -5.09
N ARG A 6 26.08 6.07 -5.76
CA ARG A 6 27.43 6.30 -5.21
C ARG A 6 27.41 7.12 -3.91
N ARG A 7 26.41 8.01 -3.77
CA ARG A 7 26.16 8.78 -2.55
C ARG A 7 25.30 8.02 -1.53
N GLY A 8 24.89 6.78 -1.85
CA GLY A 8 24.03 5.92 -1.03
C GLY A 8 22.53 6.13 -1.25
N VAL A 9 22.13 7.03 -2.14
CA VAL A 9 20.72 7.34 -2.38
C VAL A 9 20.22 6.63 -3.64
N GLY A 10 19.21 5.76 -3.51
CA GLY A 10 18.52 5.14 -4.64
C GLY A 10 17.12 5.71 -4.82
N HIS A 11 16.57 5.61 -6.02
CA HIS A 11 15.13 5.74 -6.23
C HIS A 11 14.61 4.51 -6.96
N HIS A 12 13.37 4.11 -6.65
CA HIS A 12 12.72 2.96 -7.28
C HIS A 12 11.32 3.37 -7.74
N HIS A 13 11.05 3.24 -9.04
CA HIS A 13 9.74 3.51 -9.63
C HIS A 13 9.49 2.66 -10.88
N ALA A 14 8.23 2.58 -11.32
CA ALA A 14 7.82 1.77 -12.47
C ALA A 14 8.59 2.12 -13.76
N GLY A 15 8.90 3.39 -13.99
CA GLY A 15 9.66 3.86 -15.17
C GLY A 15 11.16 3.52 -15.23
N LEU A 16 11.74 2.83 -14.24
CA LEU A 16 13.12 2.33 -14.33
C LEU A 16 13.19 1.04 -15.16
N SER A 17 14.33 0.82 -15.81
CA SER A 17 14.64 -0.45 -16.47
C SER A 17 14.68 -1.59 -15.44
N THR A 18 14.45 -2.83 -15.88
CA THR A 18 14.53 -4.01 -15.01
C THR A 18 15.92 -4.17 -14.40
N GLU A 19 16.96 -3.83 -15.16
CA GLU A 19 18.35 -3.87 -14.69
C GLU A 19 18.59 -2.84 -13.58
N ASP A 20 18.17 -1.59 -13.78
CA ASP A 20 18.27 -0.53 -12.76
C ASP A 20 17.52 -0.89 -11.48
N LYS A 21 16.32 -1.48 -11.60
CA LYS A 21 15.54 -1.94 -10.43
C LYS A 21 16.32 -2.99 -9.63
N ARG A 22 16.89 -3.99 -10.30
CA ARG A 22 17.72 -5.03 -9.65
C ARG A 22 18.96 -4.45 -8.99
N LEU A 23 19.62 -3.47 -9.59
CA LEU A 23 20.78 -2.81 -9.01
C LEU A 23 20.42 -2.03 -7.74
N VAL A 24 19.30 -1.31 -7.74
CA VAL A 24 18.82 -0.58 -6.56
C VAL A 24 18.41 -1.55 -5.44
N GLU A 25 17.69 -2.63 -5.77
CA GLU A 25 17.29 -3.69 -4.84
C GLU A 25 18.51 -4.39 -4.22
N GLY A 26 19.48 -4.79 -5.05
CA GLY A 26 20.72 -5.42 -4.59
C GLY A 26 21.54 -4.50 -3.69
N ALA A 27 21.69 -3.23 -4.07
CA ALA A 27 22.37 -2.23 -3.24
C ALA A 27 21.68 -2.04 -1.88
N PHE A 28 20.34 -2.07 -1.85
CA PHE A 28 19.56 -1.97 -0.62
C PHE A 28 19.73 -3.20 0.28
N HIS A 29 19.66 -4.43 -0.26
CA HIS A 29 19.87 -5.65 0.53
C HIS A 29 21.28 -5.77 1.10
N LEU A 30 22.31 -5.35 0.37
CA LEU A 30 23.69 -5.35 0.87
C LEU A 30 23.88 -4.39 2.06
N SER A 31 23.05 -3.35 2.17
CA SER A 31 23.01 -2.47 3.34
C SER A 31 22.20 -3.03 4.51
N ALA A 32 21.60 -4.22 4.40
CA ALA A 32 20.80 -4.80 5.48
C ALA A 32 21.60 -5.18 6.75
N PRO A 33 22.77 -5.85 6.68
CA PRO A 33 23.47 -6.35 7.87
C PRO A 33 24.17 -5.26 8.69
N ARG A 34 24.44 -4.09 8.08
CA ARG A 34 24.98 -2.91 8.77
C ARG A 34 24.21 -1.70 8.28
N PRO A 35 23.43 -1.01 9.13
CA PRO A 35 22.83 0.26 8.77
C PRO A 35 23.97 1.27 8.55
N SER A 36 24.46 1.33 7.32
CA SER A 36 25.24 2.47 6.88
C SER A 36 24.29 3.66 6.90
N PRO A 37 24.62 4.80 7.54
CA PRO A 37 23.76 5.99 7.58
C PRO A 37 23.53 6.63 6.19
N ARG A 38 23.92 5.95 5.11
CA ARG A 38 23.92 6.47 3.74
C ARG A 38 22.94 5.77 2.81
N SER A 39 22.40 4.59 3.14
CA SER A 39 21.49 3.87 2.24
C SER A 39 20.04 4.36 2.38
N PHE A 40 19.66 5.36 1.60
CA PHE A 40 18.29 5.86 1.50
C PHE A 40 17.70 5.46 0.14
N VAL A 41 16.69 4.60 0.13
CA VAL A 41 15.94 4.31 -1.11
C VAL A 41 14.61 5.04 -1.06
N ARG A 42 14.43 5.98 -1.99
CA ARG A 42 13.17 6.68 -2.22
C ARG A 42 12.28 5.82 -3.11
N ALA A 43 11.37 5.07 -2.51
CA ALA A 43 10.32 4.34 -3.22
C ALA A 43 9.25 5.33 -3.70
N CYS A 44 9.12 5.54 -5.01
CA CYS A 44 8.27 6.60 -5.57
C CYS A 44 7.02 6.10 -6.30
N SER A 45 6.58 4.85 -6.17
CA SER A 45 5.30 4.50 -6.78
C SER A 45 4.54 3.38 -6.10
N ARG A 46 3.22 3.48 -6.27
CA ARG A 46 2.15 2.53 -5.97
C ARG A 46 2.48 1.05 -6.28
N ALA A 47 3.47 0.81 -7.15
CA ALA A 47 3.92 -0.53 -7.55
C ALA A 47 4.91 -1.20 -6.58
N LEU A 48 5.52 -0.47 -5.63
CA LEU A 48 6.49 -1.12 -4.73
C LEU A 48 5.80 -1.98 -3.66
N HIS A 49 4.57 -1.66 -3.27
CA HIS A 49 3.91 -2.38 -2.19
C HIS A 49 3.47 -3.80 -2.58
N ALA A 50 3.22 -4.04 -3.87
CA ALA A 50 2.65 -5.31 -4.35
C ALA A 50 3.67 -6.27 -4.98
N GLY A 51 4.90 -5.84 -5.27
CA GLY A 51 5.83 -6.64 -6.10
C GLY A 51 7.28 -6.73 -5.63
N VAL A 52 7.70 -5.98 -4.61
CA VAL A 52 9.10 -5.95 -4.18
C VAL A 52 9.20 -6.04 -2.66
N ASN A 53 10.02 -6.97 -2.16
CA ASN A 53 10.19 -7.20 -0.73
C ASN A 53 11.43 -6.47 -0.18
N LEU A 54 11.34 -5.16 0.01
CA LEU A 54 12.40 -4.32 0.59
C LEU A 54 11.96 -3.75 1.95
N PRO A 55 12.06 -4.53 3.05
CA PRO A 55 11.80 -3.99 4.39
C PRO A 55 12.91 -3.04 4.83
N ALA A 56 12.54 -1.96 5.53
CA ALA A 56 13.47 -0.93 6.00
C ALA A 56 13.23 -0.66 7.49
N HIS A 57 14.28 -0.36 8.25
CA HIS A 57 14.11 0.02 9.66
C HIS A 57 13.22 1.27 9.81
N LEU A 58 13.43 2.27 8.94
CA LEU A 58 12.64 3.49 8.88
C LEU A 58 11.92 3.58 7.53
N VAL A 59 10.60 3.76 7.57
CA VAL A 59 9.77 4.10 6.40
C VAL A 59 9.17 5.48 6.62
N VAL A 60 9.31 6.35 5.63
CA VAL A 60 8.74 7.71 5.66
C VAL A 60 7.75 7.87 4.52
N LEU A 61 6.47 8.08 4.87
CA LEU A 61 5.43 8.44 3.92
C LEU A 61 5.42 9.97 3.80
N CYS A 62 6.13 10.49 2.80
CA CYS A 62 6.33 11.94 2.64
C CYS A 62 5.06 12.74 2.27
N ASN A 63 4.03 12.06 1.77
CA ASN A 63 2.74 12.68 1.46
C ASN A 63 1.64 11.62 1.59
N THR A 64 0.46 12.07 1.94
CA THR A 64 -0.75 11.26 2.10
C THR A 64 -1.76 11.45 0.97
N CYS A 65 -1.57 12.48 0.14
CA CYS A 65 -2.36 12.75 -1.05
C CYS A 65 -1.66 12.32 -2.34
N ARG A 66 -2.45 11.96 -3.35
CA ARG A 66 -2.00 11.76 -4.74
C ARG A 66 -2.96 12.39 -5.73
N TYR A 67 -2.45 12.75 -6.90
CA TYR A 67 -3.26 13.25 -7.99
C TYR A 67 -3.84 12.08 -8.81
N ILE A 68 -5.17 12.02 -8.93
CA ILE A 68 -5.89 11.00 -9.70
C ILE A 68 -7.06 11.67 -10.40
N ALA A 69 -7.22 11.40 -11.69
CA ALA A 69 -8.42 11.76 -12.46
C ALA A 69 -8.84 13.23 -12.25
N GLY A 70 -7.89 14.16 -12.32
CA GLY A 70 -8.17 15.59 -12.25
C GLY A 70 -8.06 16.24 -10.87
N GLY A 71 -7.88 15.47 -9.78
CA GLY A 71 -7.84 16.04 -8.42
C GLY A 71 -6.92 15.31 -7.44
N PHE A 72 -6.63 15.97 -6.32
CA PHE A 72 -5.92 15.35 -5.20
C PHE A 72 -6.88 14.51 -4.36
N LYS A 73 -6.52 13.24 -4.14
CA LYS A 73 -7.23 12.29 -3.29
C LYS A 73 -6.26 11.67 -2.29
N GLU A 74 -6.74 11.40 -1.09
CA GLU A 74 -5.97 10.67 -0.07
C GLU A 74 -5.65 9.24 -0.56
N TYR A 75 -4.56 8.67 -0.05
CA TYR A 75 -4.30 7.24 -0.21
C TYR A 75 -5.39 6.41 0.47
N SER A 76 -5.67 5.23 -0.09
CA SER A 76 -6.55 4.28 0.59
C SER A 76 -5.88 3.78 1.87
N GLN A 77 -6.68 3.34 2.83
CA GLN A 77 -6.17 2.76 4.08
C GLN A 77 -5.23 1.58 3.79
N MET A 78 -5.60 0.72 2.83
CA MET A 78 -4.77 -0.40 2.38
C MET A 78 -3.41 0.07 1.84
N ASP A 79 -3.37 1.10 1.00
CA ASP A 79 -2.09 1.60 0.46
C ASP A 79 -1.16 2.06 1.59
N VAL A 80 -1.71 2.79 2.58
CA VAL A 80 -0.92 3.27 3.73
C VAL A 80 -0.45 2.13 4.62
N LEU A 81 -1.33 1.17 4.92
CA LEU A 81 -0.97 -0.01 5.71
C LEU A 81 0.11 -0.86 5.00
N GLN A 82 0.02 -1.03 3.69
CA GLN A 82 1.01 -1.74 2.89
C GLN A 82 2.37 -1.02 2.86
N MET A 83 2.38 0.32 2.81
CA MET A 83 3.60 1.11 2.95
C MET A 83 4.18 1.01 4.36
N ALA A 84 3.35 1.19 5.39
CA ALA A 84 3.75 1.13 6.79
C ALA A 84 4.28 -0.26 7.18
N GLY A 85 3.71 -1.34 6.63
CA GLY A 85 4.15 -2.72 6.85
C GLY A 85 5.54 -3.05 6.31
N ARG A 86 6.17 -2.15 5.54
CA ARG A 86 7.59 -2.27 5.16
C ARG A 86 8.54 -1.80 6.26
N ALA A 87 8.02 -1.17 7.31
CA ALA A 87 8.82 -0.73 8.45
C ALA A 87 9.19 -1.92 9.34
N GLY A 88 10.48 -2.04 9.65
CA GLY A 88 11.05 -3.15 10.40
C GLY A 88 11.56 -4.27 9.48
N ARG A 89 12.80 -4.70 9.70
CA ARG A 89 13.41 -5.84 9.01
C ARG A 89 13.33 -7.07 9.91
N PRO A 90 12.52 -8.08 9.55
CA PRO A 90 12.52 -9.35 10.29
C PRO A 90 13.94 -9.88 10.40
N GLN A 91 14.32 -10.41 11.57
CA GLN A 91 15.65 -10.97 11.88
C GLN A 91 16.79 -9.95 12.08
N PHE A 92 16.66 -8.69 11.65
CA PHE A 92 17.72 -7.68 11.81
C PHE A 92 17.38 -6.62 12.84
N ASP A 93 16.12 -6.16 12.87
CA ASP A 93 15.69 -5.10 13.77
C ASP A 93 14.78 -5.65 14.88
N THR A 94 14.89 -5.07 16.08
CA THR A 94 13.97 -5.32 17.20
C THR A 94 12.69 -4.50 17.10
N SER A 95 12.71 -3.42 16.33
CA SER A 95 11.58 -2.54 16.06
C SER A 95 11.68 -1.89 14.67
N GLY A 96 10.56 -1.46 14.13
CA GLY A 96 10.48 -0.66 12.92
C GLY A 96 9.81 0.68 13.21
N THR A 97 10.24 1.74 12.54
CA THR A 97 9.63 3.07 12.67
C THR A 97 8.97 3.47 11.36
N CYS A 98 7.69 3.84 11.43
CA CYS A 98 6.96 4.43 10.31
C CYS A 98 6.62 5.89 10.64
N VAL A 99 7.05 6.82 9.78
CA VAL A 99 6.74 8.25 9.88
C VAL A 99 5.76 8.62 8.79
N VAL A 100 4.57 9.08 9.16
CA VAL A 100 3.56 9.54 8.21
C VAL A 100 3.51 11.07 8.22
N MET A 101 3.94 11.68 7.12
CA MET A 101 3.81 13.12 6.90
C MET A 101 2.43 13.39 6.27
N CYS A 102 1.55 13.99 7.06
CA CYS A 102 0.17 14.29 6.67
C CYS A 102 -0.23 15.70 7.09
N ARG A 103 -1.37 16.16 6.58
CA ARG A 103 -1.99 17.40 7.06
C ARG A 103 -2.42 17.24 8.51
N ALA A 104 -2.36 18.32 9.29
CA ALA A 104 -2.64 18.28 10.72
C ALA A 104 -4.03 17.70 11.02
N GLU A 105 -5.02 18.00 10.19
CA GLU A 105 -6.40 17.53 10.33
C GLU A 105 -6.54 16.01 10.14
N GLN A 106 -5.64 15.38 9.38
CA GLN A 106 -5.67 13.94 9.09
C GLN A 106 -4.84 13.10 10.07
N SER A 107 -4.04 13.75 10.93
CA SER A 107 -3.12 13.06 11.84
C SER A 107 -3.79 12.03 12.75
N GLN A 108 -4.98 12.35 13.27
CA GLN A 108 -5.73 11.45 14.14
C GLN A 108 -6.31 10.26 13.36
N VAL A 109 -6.75 10.48 12.11
CA VAL A 109 -7.27 9.42 11.23
C VAL A 109 -6.18 8.38 10.98
N TYR A 110 -4.98 8.82 10.57
CA TYR A 110 -3.86 7.92 10.33
C TYR A 110 -3.38 7.21 11.61
N ARG A 111 -3.44 7.88 12.77
CA ARG A 111 -3.10 7.24 14.05
C ARG A 111 -4.08 6.12 14.40
N LYS A 112 -5.39 6.36 14.33
CA LYS A 112 -6.41 5.34 14.59
C LYS A 112 -6.28 4.16 13.62
N MET A 113 -6.05 4.46 12.35
CA MET A 113 -5.87 3.45 11.31
C MET A 113 -4.65 2.57 11.57
N LEU A 114 -3.49 3.14 11.92
CA LEU A 114 -2.29 2.37 12.22
C LEU A 114 -2.38 1.61 13.56
N ALA A 115 -3.22 2.07 14.49
CA ALA A 115 -3.52 1.38 15.75
C ALA A 115 -4.49 0.20 15.57
N GLY A 116 -5.09 0.02 14.39
CA GLY A 116 -6.11 -1.00 14.15
C GLY A 116 -7.48 -0.66 14.76
N GLU A 117 -7.72 0.61 15.09
CA GLU A 117 -8.98 1.11 15.66
C GLU A 117 -10.04 1.43 14.59
N CYS A 118 -9.75 1.14 13.32
CA CYS A 118 -10.70 1.36 12.23
C CYS A 118 -11.70 0.21 12.14
N THR A 119 -12.98 0.55 12.12
CA THR A 119 -14.05 -0.38 11.78
C THR A 119 -14.00 -0.69 10.28
N ILE A 120 -14.15 -1.96 9.93
CA ILE A 120 -14.32 -2.39 8.54
C ILE A 120 -15.81 -2.32 8.25
N GLU A 121 -16.18 -1.60 7.19
CA GLU A 121 -17.56 -1.45 6.74
C GLU A 121 -17.69 -1.96 5.31
N SER A 122 -18.88 -2.49 4.99
CA SER A 122 -19.20 -2.88 3.62
C SER A 122 -19.45 -1.66 2.75
N GLU A 123 -18.88 -1.68 1.55
CA GLU A 123 -19.22 -0.75 0.48
C GLU A 123 -20.04 -1.41 -0.64
N LEU A 124 -20.50 -2.65 -0.43
CA LEU A 124 -21.21 -3.42 -1.45
C LEU A 124 -22.44 -2.67 -1.98
N GLN A 125 -23.15 -1.92 -1.14
CA GLN A 125 -24.29 -1.07 -1.50
C GLN A 125 -23.98 -0.09 -2.66
N LYS A 126 -22.72 0.36 -2.80
CA LYS A 126 -22.32 1.30 -3.87
C LYS A 126 -22.22 0.63 -5.23
N GLN A 127 -21.93 -0.67 -5.27
CA GLN A 127 -21.75 -1.46 -6.50
C GLN A 127 -22.75 -2.60 -6.63
N LEU A 128 -23.76 -2.65 -5.76
CA LEU A 128 -24.74 -3.71 -5.68
C LEU A 128 -25.39 -4.01 -7.04
N PRO A 129 -25.85 -3.02 -7.84
CA PRO A 129 -26.45 -3.31 -9.15
C PRO A 129 -25.52 -4.07 -10.10
N ALA A 130 -24.22 -3.75 -10.08
CA ALA A 130 -23.23 -4.40 -10.94
C ALA A 130 -22.97 -5.85 -10.52
N HIS A 131 -22.81 -6.10 -9.21
CA HIS A 131 -22.63 -7.46 -8.68
C HIS A 131 -23.88 -8.31 -8.90
N LEU A 132 -25.06 -7.75 -8.62
CA LEU A 132 -26.35 -8.41 -8.83
C LEU A 132 -26.54 -8.81 -10.30
N ASN A 133 -26.23 -7.91 -11.23
CA ASN A 133 -26.31 -8.20 -12.67
C ASN A 133 -25.33 -9.30 -13.09
N SER A 134 -24.13 -9.35 -12.51
CA SER A 134 -23.14 -10.42 -12.79
C SER A 134 -23.67 -11.79 -12.38
N GLU A 135 -24.33 -11.89 -11.24
CA GLU A 135 -24.89 -13.15 -10.72
C GLU A 135 -26.11 -13.62 -11.54
N ILE A 136 -26.98 -12.70 -12.00
CA ILE A 136 -28.06 -13.01 -12.95
C ILE A 136 -27.49 -13.54 -14.25
N ALA A 137 -26.48 -12.85 -14.81
CA ALA A 137 -25.84 -13.23 -16.07
C ALA A 137 -25.13 -14.58 -15.98
N SER A 138 -24.59 -14.92 -14.81
CA SER A 138 -23.88 -16.19 -14.59
C SER A 138 -24.83 -17.39 -14.52
N GLN A 139 -26.15 -17.17 -14.36
CA GLN A 139 -27.19 -18.20 -14.26
C GLN A 139 -26.98 -19.25 -13.15
N LEU A 140 -26.00 -19.05 -12.26
CA LEU A 140 -25.63 -20.04 -11.24
C LEU A 140 -26.61 -20.05 -10.05
N TYR A 141 -27.10 -18.88 -9.63
CA TYR A 141 -27.79 -18.73 -8.34
C TYR A 141 -28.99 -17.78 -8.32
N MET A 142 -29.30 -17.04 -9.39
CA MET A 142 -30.33 -16.00 -9.37
C MET A 142 -31.49 -16.26 -10.33
N SER A 143 -32.44 -17.06 -9.86
CA SER A 143 -33.69 -17.37 -10.56
C SER A 143 -34.92 -16.67 -9.96
N SER A 144 -34.83 -16.13 -8.75
CA SER A 144 -35.94 -15.45 -8.07
C SER A 144 -35.47 -14.35 -7.11
N THR A 145 -36.41 -13.55 -6.63
CA THR A 145 -36.21 -12.53 -5.59
C THR A 145 -35.74 -13.12 -4.27
N GLU A 146 -36.20 -14.33 -3.92
CA GLU A 146 -35.81 -15.05 -2.70
C GLU A 146 -34.35 -15.48 -2.79
N ALA A 147 -33.92 -15.97 -3.96
CA ALA A 147 -32.53 -16.34 -4.20
C ALA A 147 -31.61 -15.11 -4.12
N ALA A 148 -32.03 -13.96 -4.64
CA ALA A 148 -31.29 -12.70 -4.50
C ALA A 148 -31.17 -12.25 -3.03
N ALA A 149 -32.25 -12.40 -2.23
CA ALA A 149 -32.22 -12.09 -0.81
C ALA A 149 -31.29 -13.05 -0.03
N GLN A 150 -31.25 -14.33 -0.41
CA GLN A 150 -30.33 -15.30 0.19
C GLN A 150 -28.87 -14.99 -0.16
N TRP A 151 -28.59 -14.61 -1.40
CA TRP A 151 -27.27 -14.14 -1.82
C TRP A 151 -26.82 -12.92 -1.01
N LEU A 152 -27.68 -11.91 -0.85
CA LEU A 152 -27.38 -10.73 -0.03
C LEU A 152 -27.03 -11.08 1.42
N ARG A 153 -27.76 -12.02 2.04
CA ARG A 153 -27.49 -12.49 3.42
C ARG A 153 -26.15 -13.21 3.55
N ALA A 154 -25.59 -13.73 2.47
CA ALA A 154 -24.28 -14.37 2.45
C ALA A 154 -23.13 -13.35 2.27
N THR A 155 -23.44 -12.08 2.04
CA THR A 155 -22.44 -11.01 1.91
C THR A 155 -22.16 -10.34 3.26
N TYR A 156 -21.08 -9.54 3.33
CA TYR A 156 -20.74 -8.72 4.49
C TYR A 156 -21.56 -7.40 4.56
N LEU A 157 -22.70 -7.31 3.88
CA LEU A 157 -23.55 -6.12 3.91
C LEU A 157 -24.21 -5.90 5.28
#